data_AF-A0A672JCJ4-F1
#
_entry.id   AF-A0A672JCJ4-F1
#
_cell.length_a   1.000
_cell.length_b   1.000
_cell.length_c   1.000
_cell.angle_alpha   90.00
_cell.angle_beta   90.00
_cell.angle_gamma   90.00
#
_symmetry.space_group_name_H-M   'P 1'
#
loop_
_entity.id
_entity.type
_entity.pdbx_description
1 polymer ?
#
loop_
_entity_poly.entity_id
_entity_poly.type
_entity_poly.pdbx_seq_one_letter_code
_entity_poly.pdbx_strand_id
1 'polypeptide(L)'
;MTLSAGEETGTFISRLAQQLVLNFKKSWCPSRRSHRGQLSLRSVAVSSSHLKEEIRLRTRMRGSLNWAPPRLQIIFTVQPPHRRSDVVALQHFLCAGCGTEVEPSEYFCDCCHSGSEAVIPARVLSCWDFSRFPVCDFSRQLLDSLWFQPLFDLSCVGRKLQGRVKELDRFTELQEQLGGVKKLLTACRFSESVLVEFQQLPAHLMEQPRLFSMDDLLKVKKGQLVLQARTVLHAALDHIESCQLCLARGFFCEFCGEKDIIFPFQSHICKQCAVCKACFHKHCFLDKKCPKCIRRESWKNNHED
;
A
#
# COMPACT_ATOMS: atom_id res chain seq x y z
N MET A 1 -5.48 -29.02 -1.09
CA MET A 1 -4.19 -28.32 -1.11
C MET A 1 -4.43 -26.87 -1.52
N THR A 2 -4.86 -26.04 -0.57
CA THR A 2 -5.11 -24.59 -0.80
C THR A 2 -5.00 -23.89 0.55
N LEU A 3 -3.77 -23.62 0.96
CA LEU A 3 -3.40 -22.69 2.03
C LEU A 3 -1.99 -22.21 1.66
N SER A 4 -1.85 -20.94 1.24
CA SER A 4 -0.62 -20.12 1.31
C SER A 4 -0.64 -19.00 0.27
N ALA A 5 -1.33 -17.91 0.59
CA ALA A 5 -1.12 -16.61 -0.08
C ALA A 5 -1.36 -15.45 0.91
N GLY A 6 -2.17 -15.67 1.96
CA GLY A 6 -2.39 -14.70 3.04
C GLY A 6 -1.33 -14.70 4.15
N GLU A 7 -0.55 -15.76 4.32
CA GLU A 7 0.50 -15.83 5.37
C GLU A 7 1.81 -15.15 4.95
N GLU A 8 2.11 -15.14 3.65
CA GLU A 8 3.35 -14.53 3.11
C GLU A 8 3.30 -12.99 3.14
N THR A 9 2.12 -12.39 2.92
CA THR A 9 1.95 -10.93 3.00
C THR A 9 2.00 -10.42 4.44
N GLY A 10 1.39 -11.15 5.39
CA GLY A 10 1.46 -10.85 6.82
C GLY A 10 2.87 -10.97 7.40
N THR A 11 3.65 -11.94 6.94
CA THR A 11 5.06 -12.12 7.35
C THR A 11 5.99 -11.07 6.72
N PHE A 12 5.74 -10.64 5.49
CA PHE A 12 6.50 -9.55 4.85
C PHE A 12 6.29 -8.20 5.54
N ILE A 13 5.03 -7.80 5.80
CA ILE A 13 4.70 -6.56 6.50
C ILE A 13 5.30 -6.57 7.92
N SER A 14 5.24 -7.71 8.62
CA SER A 14 5.83 -7.86 9.95
C SER A 14 7.36 -7.75 9.94
N ARG A 15 8.05 -8.37 8.97
CA ARG A 15 9.52 -8.27 8.82
C ARG A 15 9.97 -6.86 8.43
N LEU A 16 9.27 -6.22 7.50
CA LEU A 16 9.53 -4.86 7.08
C LEU A 16 9.31 -3.87 8.23
N ALA A 17 8.22 -4.04 8.99
CA ALA A 17 7.97 -3.26 10.21
C ALA A 17 9.09 -3.44 11.24
N GLN A 18 9.54 -4.69 11.49
CA GLN A 18 10.65 -4.96 12.39
C GLN A 18 11.96 -4.32 11.90
N GLN A 19 12.26 -4.38 10.61
CA GLN A 19 13.49 -3.83 10.03
C GLN A 19 13.48 -2.30 10.03
N LEU A 20 12.34 -1.67 9.73
CA LEU A 20 12.16 -0.22 9.86
C LEU A 20 12.28 0.24 11.31
N VAL A 21 11.69 -0.50 12.25
CA VAL A 21 11.83 -0.24 13.70
C VAL A 21 13.29 -0.33 14.14
N LEU A 22 14.05 -1.33 13.65
CA LEU A 22 15.45 -1.51 13.99
C LEU A 22 16.34 -0.41 13.40
N ASN A 23 16.11 -0.02 12.14
CA ASN A 23 16.86 1.06 11.49
C ASN A 23 16.57 2.42 12.14
N PHE A 24 15.30 2.69 12.47
CA PHE A 24 14.89 3.89 13.16
C PHE A 24 15.45 3.97 14.59
N LYS A 25 15.46 2.85 15.33
CA LYS A 25 16.06 2.80 16.68
C LYS A 25 17.55 3.15 16.68
N LYS A 26 18.27 2.85 15.59
CA LYS A 26 19.70 3.19 15.44
C LYS A 26 19.91 4.68 15.18
N SER A 27 19.03 5.32 14.41
CA SER A 27 19.13 6.75 14.06
C SER A 27 18.54 7.69 15.11
N TRP A 28 17.53 7.25 15.88
CA TRP A 28 16.80 8.09 16.82
C TRP A 28 17.45 8.24 18.20
N CYS A 29 18.45 7.42 18.57
CA CYS A 29 19.13 7.61 19.85
C CYS A 29 19.73 9.02 19.89
N PRO A 30 19.22 9.92 20.74
CA PRO A 30 19.82 11.25 20.87
C PRO A 30 21.25 11.04 21.32
N SER A 31 22.21 11.63 20.62
CA SER A 31 23.58 11.74 21.10
C SER A 31 23.51 12.19 22.56
N ARG A 32 24.00 11.37 23.50
CA ARG A 32 24.09 11.75 24.92
C ARG A 32 24.94 13.03 24.99
N ARG A 33 24.31 14.20 24.94
CA ARG A 33 24.96 15.43 25.39
C ARG A 33 24.97 15.33 26.90
N SER A 34 26.18 15.07 27.41
CA SER A 34 26.51 15.09 28.83
C SER A 34 26.16 16.47 29.38
N HIS A 35 25.04 16.58 30.09
CA HIS A 35 24.91 17.65 31.07
C HIS A 35 25.84 17.28 32.23
N ARG A 36 26.98 17.99 32.30
CA ARG A 36 27.81 18.07 33.51
C ARG A 36 26.95 18.66 34.62
N GLY A 37 26.34 17.78 35.43
CA GLY A 37 25.80 18.09 36.75
C GLY A 37 26.68 17.37 37.77
N GLN A 38 27.71 18.06 38.24
CA GLN A 38 28.59 17.59 39.30
C GLN A 38 27.79 17.61 40.61
N LEU A 39 27.39 16.45 41.13
CA LEU A 39 26.89 16.34 42.50
C LEU A 39 27.72 15.32 43.26
N SER A 40 28.34 15.86 44.30
CA SER A 40 29.24 15.23 45.26
C SER A 40 28.60 13.99 45.90
N LEU A 41 29.36 12.90 45.92
CA LEU A 41 29.06 11.70 46.71
C LEU A 41 29.11 12.06 48.21
N ARG A 42 27.96 12.39 48.78
CA ARG A 42 27.73 12.21 50.21
C ARG A 42 26.90 10.95 50.42
N SER A 43 27.53 9.99 51.07
CA SER A 43 26.93 8.74 51.54
C SER A 43 25.80 9.06 52.53
N VAL A 44 24.55 8.91 52.09
CA VAL A 44 23.40 8.81 52.97
C VAL A 44 22.92 7.36 52.87
N ALA A 45 22.77 6.70 54.01
CA ALA A 45 22.22 5.35 54.06
C ALA A 45 20.77 5.37 53.54
N VAL A 46 20.53 4.79 52.37
CA VAL A 46 19.21 4.73 51.73
C VAL A 46 18.55 3.39 52.05
N SER A 47 17.34 3.45 52.63
CA SER A 47 16.51 2.28 52.94
C SER A 47 16.22 1.42 51.69
N SER A 48 16.19 0.09 51.88
CA SER A 48 15.96 -0.93 50.85
C SER A 48 14.68 -0.72 50.00
N SER A 49 13.66 -0.06 50.56
CA SER A 49 12.44 0.29 49.83
C SER A 49 12.67 1.38 48.78
N HIS A 50 13.49 2.38 49.11
CA HIS A 50 13.81 3.50 48.23
C HIS A 50 14.76 3.07 47.10
N LEU A 51 15.66 2.13 47.39
CA LEU A 51 16.54 1.54 46.38
C LEU A 51 15.75 0.67 45.37
N LYS A 52 14.71 -0.05 45.81
CA LYS A 52 13.81 -0.80 44.90
C LYS A 52 13.00 0.12 43.99
N GLU A 53 12.53 1.24 44.51
CA GLU A 53 11.82 2.26 43.73
C GLU A 53 12.76 2.95 42.74
N GLU A 54 13.98 3.28 43.16
CA GLU A 54 15.02 3.86 42.31
C GLU A 54 15.52 2.88 41.24
N ILE A 55 15.65 1.59 41.58
CA ILE A 55 15.95 0.52 40.61
C ILE A 55 14.79 0.35 39.64
N ARG A 56 13.51 0.38 40.07
CA ARG A 56 12.32 0.36 39.19
C ARG A 56 12.27 1.56 38.24
N LEU A 57 12.55 2.75 38.76
CA LEU A 57 12.63 3.99 37.97
C LEU A 57 13.77 3.94 36.95
N ARG A 58 14.93 3.36 37.33
CA ARG A 58 16.09 3.17 36.44
C ARG A 58 15.95 1.99 35.47
N THR A 59 15.17 0.96 35.80
CA THR A 59 14.88 -0.20 34.91
C THR A 59 13.73 0.05 33.95
N ARG A 60 13.04 1.19 34.02
CA ARG A 60 12.20 1.66 32.92
C ARG A 60 13.07 2.02 31.73
N MET A 61 13.33 1.03 30.90
CA MET A 61 14.17 1.17 29.70
C MET A 61 13.62 2.13 28.64
N ARG A 62 12.45 2.78 28.85
CA ARG A 62 11.93 3.88 28.02
C ARG A 62 10.58 4.40 28.60
N GLY A 63 10.60 5.34 29.55
CA GLY A 63 9.39 6.05 29.99
C GLY A 63 9.27 6.34 31.50
N SER A 64 8.25 7.09 31.91
CA SER A 64 7.84 7.32 33.30
C SER A 64 6.47 6.65 33.59
N LEU A 65 5.87 6.85 34.78
CA LEU A 65 4.51 6.34 35.06
C LEU A 65 3.48 6.98 34.12
N ASN A 66 3.72 8.24 33.77
CA ASN A 66 2.75 9.11 33.09
C ASN A 66 3.16 9.37 31.64
N TRP A 67 4.24 8.75 31.16
CA TRP A 67 4.74 8.95 29.80
C TRP A 67 5.42 7.70 29.26
N ALA A 68 5.13 7.39 28.00
CA ALA A 68 5.82 6.35 27.24
C ALA A 68 6.23 6.92 25.87
N PRO A 69 7.40 6.54 25.32
CA PRO A 69 7.82 7.00 24.01
C PRO A 69 6.82 6.63 22.91
N PRO A 70 6.71 7.45 21.86
CA PRO A 70 5.88 7.16 20.70
C PRO A 70 6.17 5.78 20.11
N ARG A 71 5.10 5.04 19.81
CA ARG A 71 5.18 3.79 19.07
C ARG A 71 5.31 4.09 17.58
N LEU A 72 6.06 3.25 16.88
CA LEU A 72 6.14 3.29 15.42
C LEU A 72 4.87 2.66 14.86
N GLN A 73 3.84 3.48 14.68
CA GLN A 73 2.54 3.07 14.17
C GLN A 73 1.98 4.14 13.23
N ILE A 74 1.42 3.71 12.10
CA ILE A 74 0.63 4.57 11.22
C ILE A 74 -0.82 4.51 11.68
N ILE A 75 -1.41 5.69 11.91
CA ILE A 75 -2.84 5.82 12.17
C ILE A 75 -3.50 6.19 10.84
N PHE A 76 -4.36 5.30 10.32
CA PHE A 76 -5.03 5.51 9.03
C PHE A 76 -6.32 6.34 9.13
N THR A 77 -6.78 6.62 10.35
CA THR A 77 -8.01 7.38 10.61
C THR A 77 -7.67 8.81 10.98
N VAL A 78 -8.33 9.77 10.32
CA VAL A 78 -8.25 11.19 10.71
C VAL A 78 -8.88 11.36 12.09
N GLN A 79 -8.10 11.87 13.04
CA GLN A 79 -8.59 12.11 14.40
C GLN A 79 -9.52 13.34 14.42
N PRO A 80 -10.61 13.30 15.19
CA PRO A 80 -11.50 14.45 15.33
C PRO A 80 -10.75 15.64 15.96
N PRO A 81 -11.17 16.88 15.66
CA PRO A 81 -10.56 18.05 16.26
C PRO A 81 -10.84 18.06 17.76
N HIS A 82 -9.80 18.25 18.56
CA HIS A 82 -9.90 18.44 20.00
C HIS A 82 -9.35 19.82 20.38
N ARG A 83 -9.84 20.40 21.48
CA ARG A 83 -9.28 21.65 21.99
C ARG A 83 -7.86 21.40 22.48
N ARG A 84 -6.96 22.33 22.16
CA ARG A 84 -5.53 22.19 22.48
C ARG A 84 -5.27 22.01 23.97
N SER A 85 -5.93 22.82 24.80
CA SER A 85 -5.86 22.74 26.26
C SER A 85 -6.15 21.33 26.78
N ASP A 86 -7.17 20.68 26.21
CA ASP A 86 -7.69 19.41 26.71
C ASP A 86 -6.69 18.29 26.39
N VAL A 87 -6.10 18.32 25.19
CA VAL A 87 -5.09 17.35 24.77
C VAL A 87 -3.76 17.54 25.51
N VAL A 88 -3.32 18.79 25.75
CA VAL A 88 -2.10 19.06 26.54
C VAL A 88 -2.27 18.60 27.99
N ALA A 89 -3.45 18.80 28.58
CA ALA A 89 -3.76 18.29 29.91
C ALA A 89 -3.77 16.75 29.96
N LEU A 90 -4.29 16.08 28.92
CA LEU A 90 -4.31 14.62 28.82
C LEU A 90 -2.91 13.98 28.70
N GLN A 91 -1.93 14.70 28.15
CA GLN A 91 -0.52 14.26 28.15
C GLN A 91 0.26 14.71 29.38
N HIS A 92 -0.43 15.18 30.43
CA HIS A 92 0.15 15.62 31.70
C HIS A 92 1.17 16.75 31.55
N PHE A 93 0.99 17.65 30.58
CA PHE A 93 1.96 18.72 30.28
C PHE A 93 3.38 18.19 29.98
N LEU A 94 3.47 16.97 29.47
CA LEU A 94 4.72 16.36 29.01
C LEU A 94 4.76 16.33 27.49
N CYS A 95 5.94 16.63 26.93
CA CYS A 95 6.24 16.50 25.52
C CYS A 95 5.93 15.07 25.06
N ALA A 96 5.05 14.92 24.07
CA ALA A 96 4.71 13.61 23.52
C ALA A 96 5.92 12.86 22.93
N GLY A 97 6.99 13.57 22.52
CA GLY A 97 8.19 12.98 21.92
C GLY A 97 9.25 12.48 22.92
N CYS A 98 9.51 13.22 24.00
CA CYS A 98 10.61 12.94 24.93
C CYS A 98 10.23 12.92 26.42
N GLY A 99 9.00 13.33 26.78
CA GLY A 99 8.52 13.33 28.15
C GLY A 99 9.04 14.47 29.02
N THR A 100 9.70 15.48 28.43
CA THR A 100 10.08 16.72 29.11
C THR A 100 8.87 17.60 29.33
N GLU A 101 8.80 18.35 30.43
CA GLU A 101 7.72 19.33 30.68
C GLU A 101 7.62 20.36 29.55
N VAL A 102 6.39 20.73 29.21
CA VAL A 102 6.05 21.71 28.16
C VAL A 102 5.01 22.70 28.64
N GLU A 103 4.95 23.85 28.00
CA GLU A 103 3.98 24.90 28.31
C GLU A 103 2.53 24.43 28.03
N PRO A 104 1.51 24.98 28.71
CA PRO A 104 0.09 24.61 28.52
C PRO A 104 -0.43 24.75 27.08
N SER A 105 0.28 25.48 26.22
CA SER A 105 -0.04 25.67 24.81
C SER A 105 0.73 24.77 23.85
N GLU A 106 1.57 23.86 24.34
CA GLU A 106 2.50 23.09 23.51
C GLU A 106 2.33 21.58 23.67
N TYR A 107 2.31 20.88 22.52
CA TYR A 107 2.25 19.42 22.51
C TYR A 107 3.63 18.76 22.61
N PHE A 108 4.62 19.41 22.02
CA PHE A 108 5.99 18.97 21.87
C PHE A 108 6.91 20.12 22.27
N CYS A 109 8.08 19.81 22.83
CA CYS A 109 9.14 20.79 23.00
C CYS A 109 9.83 21.10 21.66
N ASP A 110 10.58 22.20 21.61
CA ASP A 110 11.32 22.66 20.41
C ASP A 110 12.28 21.60 19.86
N CYS A 111 12.84 20.75 20.72
CA CYS A 111 13.75 19.67 20.32
C CYS A 111 13.05 18.52 19.60
N CYS A 112 11.74 18.34 19.78
CA CYS A 112 10.96 17.26 19.17
C CYS A 112 10.06 17.73 18.02
N HIS A 113 9.95 19.03 17.82
CA HIS A 113 9.15 19.62 16.76
C HIS A 113 9.82 20.89 16.21
N SER A 114 10.78 20.72 15.31
CA SER A 114 11.50 21.84 14.69
C SER A 114 10.73 22.56 13.57
N GLY A 115 9.40 22.39 13.49
CA GLY A 115 8.58 22.93 12.39
C GLY A 115 8.57 22.06 11.13
N SER A 116 8.97 20.79 11.23
CA SER A 116 8.90 19.83 10.14
C SER A 116 7.48 19.67 9.60
N GLU A 117 7.35 19.49 8.28
CA GLU A 117 6.06 19.22 7.65
C GLU A 117 6.08 17.94 6.81
N ALA A 118 4.97 17.21 6.78
CA ALA A 118 4.82 15.99 5.98
C ALA A 118 3.39 15.84 5.43
N VAL A 119 3.25 15.02 4.39
CA VAL A 119 1.93 14.55 3.93
C VAL A 119 1.42 13.50 4.91
N ILE A 120 0.13 13.59 5.27
CA ILE A 120 -0.48 12.69 6.26
C ILE A 120 -1.24 11.56 5.55
N PRO A 121 -0.81 10.28 5.69
CA PRO A 121 -1.44 9.16 4.99
C PRO A 121 -2.96 9.05 5.23
N ALA A 122 -3.42 9.25 6.46
CA ALA A 122 -4.85 9.23 6.77
C ALA A 122 -5.67 10.23 5.93
N ARG A 123 -5.11 11.42 5.63
CA ARG A 123 -5.79 12.45 4.83
C ARG A 123 -5.78 12.09 3.34
N VAL A 124 -4.67 11.58 2.82
CA VAL A 124 -4.60 11.06 1.45
C VAL A 124 -5.65 9.96 1.25
N LEU A 125 -5.72 9.01 2.19
CA LEU A 125 -6.63 7.88 2.10
C LEU A 125 -8.11 8.25 2.35
N SER A 126 -8.40 9.33 3.07
CA SER A 126 -9.78 9.72 3.40
C SER A 126 -10.36 10.74 2.43
N CYS A 127 -9.55 11.70 1.97
CA CYS A 127 -10.01 12.84 1.18
C CYS A 127 -9.06 13.24 0.04
N TRP A 128 -8.09 12.39 -0.33
CA TRP A 128 -7.16 12.63 -1.44
C TRP A 128 -6.33 13.93 -1.29
N ASP A 129 -6.08 14.33 -0.04
CA ASP A 129 -5.36 15.55 0.32
C ASP A 129 -3.88 15.26 0.55
N PHE A 130 -3.03 15.84 -0.32
CA PHE A 130 -1.57 15.72 -0.26
C PHE A 130 -0.90 17.00 0.24
N SER A 131 -1.65 17.88 0.89
CA SER A 131 -1.07 19.06 1.54
C SER A 131 -0.11 18.63 2.64
N ARG A 132 0.90 19.46 2.89
CA ARG A 132 1.84 19.22 3.98
C ARG A 132 1.28 19.83 5.26
N PHE A 133 1.49 19.14 6.38
CA PHE A 133 1.05 19.58 7.69
C PHE A 133 2.21 19.50 8.68
N PRO A 134 2.25 20.40 9.69
CA PRO A 134 3.21 20.31 10.77
C PRO A 134 3.16 18.94 11.46
N VAL A 135 4.33 18.34 11.65
CA VAL A 135 4.52 17.06 12.33
C VAL A 135 5.76 17.13 13.21
N CYS A 136 5.75 16.38 14.31
CA CYS A 136 6.97 16.21 15.10
C CYS A 136 8.06 15.48 14.31
N ASP A 137 9.32 15.69 14.68
CA ASP A 137 10.46 15.20 13.91
C ASP A 137 10.52 13.66 13.87
N PHE A 138 10.04 13.01 14.94
CA PHE A 138 9.83 11.57 14.96
C PHE A 138 8.87 11.10 13.87
N SER A 139 7.69 11.74 13.78
CA SER A 139 6.68 11.40 12.78
C SER A 139 7.19 11.71 11.37
N ARG A 140 7.94 12.80 11.21
CA ARG A 140 8.55 13.14 9.92
C ARG A 140 9.48 12.03 9.43
N GLN A 141 10.42 11.61 10.27
CA GLN A 141 11.38 10.55 9.94
C GLN A 141 10.66 9.22 9.67
N LEU A 142 9.63 8.89 10.46
CA LEU A 142 8.81 7.71 10.25
C LEU A 142 8.13 7.76 8.86
N LEU A 143 7.44 8.85 8.55
CA LEU A 143 6.74 9.02 7.27
C LEU A 143 7.69 8.95 6.07
N ASP A 144 8.86 9.57 6.17
CA ASP A 144 9.88 9.52 5.11
C ASP A 144 10.37 8.07 4.89
N SER A 145 10.58 7.30 5.97
CA SER A 145 11.03 5.90 5.88
C SER A 145 9.99 4.97 5.21
N LEU A 146 8.72 5.35 5.27
CA LEU A 146 7.59 4.57 4.73
C LEU A 146 7.15 5.03 3.34
N TRP A 147 7.68 6.16 2.85
CA TRP A 147 7.16 6.86 1.68
C TRP A 147 7.05 5.97 0.43
N PHE A 148 8.10 5.17 0.19
CA PHE A 148 8.20 4.26 -0.96
C PHE A 148 7.76 2.82 -0.64
N GLN A 149 7.31 2.55 0.59
CA GLN A 149 6.93 1.21 1.01
C GLN A 149 5.48 0.90 0.59
N PRO A 150 5.22 -0.22 -0.09
CA PRO A 150 3.88 -0.60 -0.51
C PRO A 150 3.09 -1.15 0.70
N LEU A 151 2.43 -0.26 1.45
CA LEU A 151 1.78 -0.58 2.73
C LEU A 151 0.27 -0.34 2.71
N PHE A 152 -0.25 0.35 1.70
CA PHE A 152 -1.62 0.86 1.69
C PHE A 152 -2.48 -0.01 0.76
N ASP A 153 -3.19 -0.98 1.34
CA ASP A 153 -4.19 -1.78 0.60
C ASP A 153 -5.49 -0.98 0.43
N LEU A 154 -5.79 -0.61 -0.82
CA LEU A 154 -6.96 0.18 -1.16
C LEU A 154 -8.27 -0.65 -1.15
N SER A 155 -8.25 -1.96 -0.93
CA SER A 155 -9.49 -2.75 -0.77
C SER A 155 -10.25 -2.43 0.52
N CYS A 156 -9.53 -2.10 1.60
CA CYS A 156 -10.12 -1.86 2.92
C CYS A 156 -10.57 -0.39 3.11
N VAL A 157 -9.82 0.56 2.55
CA VAL A 157 -10.06 2.00 2.72
C VAL A 157 -10.68 2.63 1.47
N GLY A 158 -10.51 1.98 0.31
CA GLY A 158 -10.70 2.58 -1.01
C GLY A 158 -12.10 2.54 -1.60
N ARG A 159 -13.11 1.87 -1.02
CA ARG A 159 -14.48 1.96 -1.58
C ARG A 159 -15.05 3.40 -1.60
N LYS A 160 -14.52 4.30 -0.76
CA LYS A 160 -14.89 5.73 -0.78
C LYS A 160 -13.99 6.57 -1.70
N LEU A 161 -12.76 6.12 -1.99
CA LEU A 161 -11.82 6.82 -2.87
C LEU A 161 -11.98 6.41 -4.33
N GLN A 162 -12.06 5.11 -4.60
CA GLN A 162 -12.40 4.54 -5.89
C GLN A 162 -13.83 4.98 -6.24
N GLY A 163 -14.00 5.58 -7.41
CA GLY A 163 -15.22 6.27 -7.84
C GLY A 163 -15.24 7.79 -7.56
N ARG A 164 -14.43 8.31 -6.63
CA ARG A 164 -14.26 9.76 -6.41
C ARG A 164 -13.03 10.30 -7.13
N VAL A 165 -11.98 9.49 -7.20
CA VAL A 165 -10.69 9.87 -7.80
C VAL A 165 -10.57 9.23 -9.17
N LYS A 166 -10.90 10.00 -10.21
CA LYS A 166 -10.95 9.53 -11.61
C LYS A 166 -9.60 8.97 -12.09
N GLU A 167 -8.48 9.56 -11.66
CA GLU A 167 -7.14 9.13 -12.04
C GLU A 167 -6.79 7.76 -11.47
N LEU A 168 -7.24 7.48 -10.24
CA LEU A 168 -7.05 6.18 -9.58
C LEU A 168 -7.90 5.10 -10.26
N ASP A 169 -9.15 5.42 -10.59
CA ASP A 169 -10.03 4.50 -11.31
C ASP A 169 -9.45 4.14 -12.68
N ARG A 170 -9.00 5.16 -13.45
CA ARG A 170 -8.32 4.97 -14.74
C ARG A 170 -7.07 4.11 -14.63
N PHE A 171 -6.24 4.34 -13.61
CA PHE A 171 -5.04 3.53 -13.41
C PHE A 171 -5.40 2.08 -13.06
N THR A 172 -6.41 1.87 -12.22
CA THR A 172 -6.86 0.52 -11.82
C THR A 172 -7.39 -0.26 -13.03
N GLU A 173 -8.17 0.38 -13.90
CA GLU A 173 -8.64 -0.23 -15.16
C GLU A 173 -7.46 -0.63 -16.08
N LEU A 174 -6.47 0.27 -16.21
CA LEU A 174 -5.26 -0.04 -16.98
C LEU A 174 -4.46 -1.19 -16.36
N GLN A 175 -4.36 -1.28 -15.03
CA GLN A 175 -3.70 -2.40 -14.35
C GLN A 175 -4.38 -3.73 -14.66
N GLU A 176 -5.72 -3.78 -14.67
CA GLU A 176 -6.47 -4.99 -15.03
C GLU A 176 -6.19 -5.42 -16.48
N GLN A 177 -6.22 -4.48 -17.42
CA GLN A 177 -5.92 -4.73 -18.82
C GLN A 177 -4.47 -5.21 -19.01
N LEU A 178 -3.50 -4.48 -18.43
CA LEU A 178 -2.08 -4.83 -18.45
C LEU A 178 -1.83 -6.20 -17.83
N GLY A 179 -2.50 -6.56 -16.75
CA GLY A 179 -2.38 -7.88 -16.13
C GLY A 179 -2.85 -9.00 -17.06
N GLY A 180 -3.92 -8.78 -17.83
CA GLY A 180 -4.38 -9.74 -18.85
C GLY A 180 -3.44 -9.81 -20.06
N VAL A 181 -2.98 -8.67 -20.55
CA VAL A 181 -2.02 -8.56 -21.67
C VAL A 181 -0.69 -9.20 -21.32
N LYS A 182 -0.13 -8.92 -20.14
CA LYS A 182 1.14 -9.49 -19.66
C LYS A 182 1.10 -11.02 -19.64
N LYS A 183 -0.01 -11.63 -19.23
CA LYS A 183 -0.21 -13.10 -19.26
C LYS A 183 -0.17 -13.68 -20.67
N LEU A 184 -0.72 -12.97 -21.65
CA LEU A 184 -0.66 -13.38 -23.04
C LEU A 184 0.79 -13.29 -23.56
N LEU A 185 1.46 -12.17 -23.28
CA LEU A 185 2.84 -11.93 -23.70
C LEU A 185 3.82 -12.93 -23.06
N THR A 186 3.70 -13.29 -21.79
CA THR A 186 4.59 -14.30 -21.19
C THR A 186 4.49 -15.67 -21.85
N ALA A 187 3.41 -15.98 -22.56
CA ALA A 187 3.27 -17.20 -23.37
C ALA A 187 3.75 -17.03 -24.83
N CYS A 188 4.19 -15.84 -25.22
CA CYS A 188 4.71 -15.50 -26.54
C CYS A 188 6.23 -15.45 -26.54
N ARG A 189 6.88 -16.25 -27.39
CA ARG A 189 8.35 -16.26 -27.51
C ARG A 189 8.95 -15.02 -28.21
N PHE A 190 8.11 -14.14 -28.77
CA PHE A 190 8.55 -12.97 -29.53
C PHE A 190 8.33 -11.65 -28.80
N SER A 191 7.78 -11.69 -27.58
CA SER A 191 7.42 -10.48 -26.82
C SER A 191 8.46 -10.06 -25.79
N GLU A 192 9.67 -10.61 -25.81
CA GLU A 192 10.70 -10.33 -24.80
C GLU A 192 11.01 -8.82 -24.73
N SER A 193 11.19 -8.18 -25.88
CA SER A 193 11.42 -6.73 -25.97
C SER A 193 10.27 -5.90 -25.36
N VAL A 194 9.04 -6.34 -25.57
CA VAL A 194 7.83 -5.67 -25.06
C VAL A 194 7.66 -5.90 -23.56
N LEU A 195 8.05 -7.07 -23.04
CA LEU A 195 8.00 -7.36 -21.62
C LEU A 195 8.98 -6.49 -20.81
N VAL A 196 10.08 -6.02 -21.42
CA VAL A 196 10.99 -5.05 -20.80
C VAL A 196 10.29 -3.71 -20.54
N GLU A 197 9.37 -3.27 -21.41
CA GLU A 197 8.61 -2.02 -21.22
C GLU A 197 7.80 -2.03 -19.91
N PHE A 198 7.35 -3.19 -19.43
CA PHE A 198 6.64 -3.31 -18.15
C PHE A 198 7.49 -2.91 -16.93
N GLN A 199 8.83 -2.86 -17.06
CA GLN A 199 9.73 -2.40 -15.99
C GLN A 199 9.59 -0.89 -15.70
N GLN A 200 8.96 -0.13 -16.60
CA GLN A 200 8.62 1.28 -16.36
C GLN A 200 7.55 1.44 -15.28
N LEU A 201 6.76 0.39 -15.02
CA LEU A 201 5.77 0.35 -13.96
C LEU A 201 6.35 -0.28 -12.69
N PRO A 202 6.00 0.20 -11.50
CA PRO A 202 6.43 -0.42 -10.26
C PRO A 202 6.01 -1.90 -10.19
N ALA A 203 6.98 -2.80 -9.97
CA ALA A 203 6.74 -4.24 -10.00
C ALA A 203 5.66 -4.69 -8.99
N HIS A 204 5.66 -4.10 -7.78
CA HIS A 204 4.66 -4.41 -6.75
C HIS A 204 3.24 -4.06 -7.17
N LEU A 205 3.03 -3.05 -8.02
CA LEU A 205 1.70 -2.71 -8.55
C LEU A 205 1.23 -3.69 -9.64
N MET A 206 2.15 -4.40 -10.28
CA MET A 206 1.82 -5.45 -11.26
C MET A 206 1.54 -6.80 -10.58
N GLU A 207 2.22 -7.07 -9.46
CA GLU A 207 2.05 -8.30 -8.67
C GLU A 207 0.89 -8.22 -7.69
N GLN A 208 0.76 -7.07 -7.01
CA GLN A 208 -0.25 -6.79 -5.99
C GLN A 208 -0.99 -5.48 -6.34
N PRO A 209 -1.94 -5.49 -7.30
CA PRO A 209 -2.53 -4.29 -7.88
C PRO A 209 -3.24 -3.35 -6.90
N ARG A 210 -3.56 -3.82 -5.70
CA ARG A 210 -4.27 -3.05 -4.66
C ARG A 210 -3.35 -2.45 -3.60
N LEU A 211 -2.07 -2.80 -3.59
CA LEU A 211 -1.12 -2.39 -2.56
C LEU A 211 -0.25 -1.25 -3.07
N PHE A 212 -0.48 -0.04 -2.54
CA PHE A 212 0.19 1.19 -2.96
C PHE A 212 1.18 1.67 -1.89
N SER A 213 2.19 2.42 -2.31
CA SER A 213 2.98 3.32 -1.46
C SER A 213 2.44 4.75 -1.49
N MET A 214 2.92 5.63 -0.62
CA MET A 214 2.55 7.06 -0.69
C MET A 214 3.05 7.72 -1.98
N ASP A 215 4.23 7.29 -2.44
CA ASP A 215 4.81 7.74 -3.70
C ASP A 215 3.92 7.35 -4.91
N ASP A 216 3.43 6.11 -4.94
CA ASP A 216 2.54 5.65 -6.01
C ASP A 216 1.25 6.48 -6.05
N LEU A 217 0.61 6.71 -4.89
CA LEU A 217 -0.60 7.54 -4.80
C LEU A 217 -0.34 8.97 -5.29
N LEU A 218 0.84 9.53 -4.99
CA LEU A 218 1.24 10.84 -5.50
C LEU A 218 1.45 10.82 -7.03
N LYS A 219 2.08 9.78 -7.58
CA LYS A 219 2.26 9.60 -9.03
C LYS A 219 0.93 9.41 -9.75
N VAL A 220 -0.03 8.69 -9.15
CA VAL A 220 -1.41 8.60 -9.64
C VAL A 220 -2.06 9.98 -9.67
N LYS A 221 -1.97 10.75 -8.56
CA LYS A 221 -2.50 12.12 -8.51
C LYS A 221 -1.90 13.03 -9.58
N LYS A 222 -0.62 12.87 -9.89
CA LYS A 222 0.08 13.61 -10.95
C LYS A 222 -0.19 13.07 -12.37
N GLY A 223 -0.97 12.00 -12.52
CA GLY A 223 -1.25 11.36 -13.80
C GLY A 223 -0.06 10.59 -14.42
N GLN A 224 1.06 10.49 -13.71
CA GLN A 224 2.30 9.89 -14.23
C GLN A 224 2.15 8.39 -14.44
N LEU A 225 1.57 7.68 -13.46
CA LEU A 225 1.34 6.24 -13.57
C LEU A 225 0.32 5.89 -14.65
N VAL A 226 -0.70 6.73 -14.86
CA VAL A 226 -1.68 6.55 -15.94
C VAL A 226 -1.00 6.69 -17.30
N LEU A 227 -0.15 7.70 -17.48
CA LEU A 227 0.58 7.91 -18.72
C LEU A 227 1.52 6.73 -19.02
N GLN A 228 2.34 6.33 -18.04
CA GLN A 228 3.25 5.18 -18.16
C GLN A 228 2.49 3.89 -18.51
N ALA A 229 1.38 3.61 -17.82
CA ALA A 229 0.57 2.43 -18.07
C ALA A 229 -0.03 2.41 -19.48
N ARG A 230 -0.45 3.57 -20.00
CA ARG A 230 -0.93 3.69 -21.38
C ARG A 230 0.16 3.44 -22.41
N THR A 231 1.35 3.98 -22.19
CA THR A 231 2.50 3.75 -23.08
C THR A 231 2.86 2.27 -23.16
N VAL A 232 2.96 1.60 -22.01
CA VAL A 232 3.23 0.15 -21.95
C VAL A 232 2.11 -0.64 -22.60
N LEU A 233 0.84 -0.28 -22.35
CA LEU A 233 -0.30 -0.95 -22.95
C LEU A 233 -0.31 -0.80 -24.47
N HIS A 234 -0.01 0.38 -25.00
CA HIS A 234 0.07 0.63 -26.44
C HIS A 234 1.13 -0.26 -27.10
N ALA A 235 2.36 -0.25 -26.59
CA ALA A 235 3.44 -1.09 -27.11
C ALA A 235 3.07 -2.59 -27.07
N ALA A 236 2.35 -3.00 -26.04
CA ALA A 236 1.87 -4.37 -25.91
C ALA A 236 0.76 -4.73 -26.91
N LEU A 237 -0.16 -3.81 -27.18
CA LEU A 237 -1.22 -4.00 -28.18
C LEU A 237 -0.65 -4.02 -29.60
N ASP A 238 0.28 -3.12 -29.93
CA ASP A 238 0.99 -3.11 -31.23
C ASP A 238 1.67 -4.46 -31.51
N HIS A 239 2.29 -5.05 -30.48
CA HIS A 239 2.85 -6.39 -30.58
C HIS A 239 1.77 -7.45 -30.81
N ILE A 240 0.68 -7.43 -30.05
CA ILE A 240 -0.40 -8.42 -30.18
C ILE A 240 -1.00 -8.38 -31.59
N GLU A 241 -1.21 -7.19 -32.15
CA GLU A 241 -1.77 -6.99 -33.49
C GLU A 241 -0.83 -7.45 -34.61
N SER A 242 0.49 -7.31 -34.41
CA SER A 242 1.50 -7.73 -35.39
C SER A 242 2.01 -9.16 -35.22
N CYS A 243 1.73 -9.81 -34.09
CA CYS A 243 2.27 -11.13 -33.75
C CYS A 243 1.26 -12.26 -33.95
N GLN A 244 1.49 -13.08 -34.99
CA GLN A 244 0.63 -14.25 -35.30
C GLN A 244 0.51 -15.25 -34.14
N LEU A 245 1.54 -15.37 -33.30
CA LEU A 245 1.51 -16.27 -32.13
C LEU A 245 0.58 -15.75 -31.02
N CYS A 246 0.44 -14.42 -30.90
CA CYS A 246 -0.51 -13.78 -30.00
C CYS A 246 -1.93 -13.85 -30.57
N LEU A 247 -2.11 -13.52 -31.86
CA LEU A 247 -3.40 -13.61 -32.55
C LEU A 247 -4.00 -15.02 -32.49
N ALA A 248 -3.18 -16.06 -32.68
CA ALA A 248 -3.62 -17.45 -32.59
C ALA A 248 -4.13 -17.88 -31.20
N ARG A 249 -3.84 -17.11 -30.14
CA ARG A 249 -4.34 -17.34 -28.76
C ARG A 249 -5.62 -16.56 -28.45
N GLY A 250 -6.06 -15.68 -29.35
CA GLY A 250 -7.34 -15.01 -29.23
C GLY A 250 -8.50 -15.96 -29.53
N PHE A 251 -9.72 -15.41 -29.49
CA PHE A 251 -10.95 -16.18 -29.68
C PHE A 251 -11.78 -15.56 -30.80
N PHE A 252 -12.52 -16.40 -31.51
CA PHE A 252 -13.60 -15.97 -32.38
C PHE A 252 -14.93 -16.12 -31.65
N CYS A 253 -15.81 -15.13 -31.79
CA CYS A 253 -17.14 -15.20 -31.21
C CYS A 253 -18.04 -16.15 -32.01
N GLU A 254 -18.39 -17.30 -31.43
CA GLU A 254 -19.22 -18.32 -32.10
C GLU A 254 -20.68 -17.88 -32.38
N PHE A 255 -21.12 -16.73 -31.87
CA PHE A 255 -22.50 -16.25 -32.04
C PHE A 255 -22.70 -15.34 -33.25
N CYS A 256 -21.76 -14.44 -33.54
CA CYS A 256 -21.92 -13.44 -34.61
C CYS A 256 -21.24 -13.85 -35.92
N GLY A 257 -20.31 -14.82 -35.90
CA GLY A 257 -19.58 -15.22 -37.10
C GLY A 257 -18.62 -14.14 -37.63
N GLU A 258 -18.46 -13.02 -36.92
CA GLU A 258 -17.44 -12.01 -37.19
C GLU A 258 -16.05 -12.64 -37.07
N LYS A 259 -15.14 -12.23 -37.96
CA LYS A 259 -13.76 -12.73 -38.00
C LYS A 259 -12.82 -11.89 -37.12
N ASP A 260 -13.37 -11.06 -36.26
CA ASP A 260 -12.58 -10.25 -35.34
C ASP A 260 -12.11 -11.12 -34.17
N ILE A 261 -10.82 -11.02 -33.89
CA ILE A 261 -10.18 -11.75 -32.79
C ILE A 261 -10.42 -10.96 -31.51
N ILE A 262 -11.06 -11.60 -30.54
CA ILE A 262 -11.28 -11.03 -29.21
C ILE A 262 -10.41 -11.70 -28.16
N PHE A 263 -10.01 -10.90 -27.18
CA PHE A 263 -9.17 -11.34 -26.07
C PHE A 263 -9.87 -11.17 -24.71
N PRO A 264 -9.54 -12.02 -23.73
CA PRO A 264 -10.06 -11.91 -22.37
C PRO A 264 -9.84 -10.53 -21.71
N PHE A 265 -8.74 -9.86 -22.01
CA PHE A 265 -8.38 -8.56 -21.41
C PHE A 265 -9.20 -7.39 -21.97
N GLN A 266 -9.91 -7.57 -23.09
CA GLN A 266 -10.77 -6.55 -23.71
C GLN A 266 -12.14 -6.52 -23.03
N SER A 267 -12.15 -6.25 -21.72
CA SER A 267 -13.34 -6.35 -20.86
C SER A 267 -14.52 -5.49 -21.33
N HIS A 268 -14.30 -4.44 -22.13
CA HIS A 268 -15.35 -3.58 -22.68
C HIS A 268 -16.19 -4.25 -23.79
N ILE A 269 -15.61 -5.14 -24.59
CA ILE A 269 -16.28 -5.85 -25.70
C ILE A 269 -16.42 -7.35 -25.47
N CYS A 270 -15.59 -7.96 -24.62
CA CYS A 270 -15.51 -9.39 -24.41
C CYS A 270 -16.10 -9.82 -23.05
N LYS A 271 -16.78 -10.97 -23.04
CA LYS A 271 -17.24 -11.68 -21.84
C LYS A 271 -16.77 -13.14 -21.91
N GLN A 272 -16.17 -13.62 -20.82
CA GLN A 272 -15.73 -15.02 -20.72
C GLN A 272 -16.82 -15.91 -20.14
N CYS A 273 -16.94 -17.12 -20.67
CA CYS A 273 -17.73 -18.17 -20.04
C CYS A 273 -17.10 -18.56 -18.70
N ALA A 274 -17.90 -18.57 -17.62
CA ALA A 274 -17.44 -18.92 -16.28
C ALA A 274 -16.85 -20.34 -16.20
N VAL A 275 -17.38 -21.28 -16.99
CA VAL A 275 -17.01 -22.70 -16.98
C VAL A 275 -15.80 -22.99 -17.88
N CYS A 276 -15.92 -22.74 -19.19
CA CYS A 276 -14.88 -23.15 -20.16
C CYS A 276 -13.89 -22.05 -20.55
N LYS A 277 -14.06 -20.84 -20.04
CA LYS A 277 -13.22 -19.65 -20.33
C LYS A 277 -13.17 -19.19 -21.80
N ALA A 278 -14.02 -19.76 -22.67
CA ALA A 278 -14.22 -19.25 -24.02
C ALA A 278 -14.72 -17.80 -23.97
N CYS A 279 -14.26 -16.98 -24.91
CA CYS A 279 -14.60 -15.57 -25.02
C CYS A 279 -15.68 -15.35 -26.07
N PHE A 280 -16.60 -14.45 -25.78
CA PHE A 280 -17.68 -14.02 -26.68
C PHE A 280 -17.86 -12.51 -26.58
N HIS A 281 -18.41 -11.89 -27.62
CA HIS A 281 -18.82 -10.50 -27.50
C HIS A 281 -19.86 -10.34 -26.38
N LYS A 282 -19.75 -9.26 -25.59
CA LYS A 282 -20.65 -8.95 -24.48
C LYS A 282 -22.11 -8.91 -24.92
N HIS A 283 -22.38 -8.26 -26.05
CA HIS A 283 -23.73 -8.19 -26.64
C HIS A 283 -24.22 -9.54 -27.19
N CYS A 284 -23.32 -10.46 -27.55
CA CYS A 284 -23.69 -11.80 -28.01
C CYS A 284 -24.05 -12.74 -26.85
N PHE A 285 -23.42 -12.58 -25.68
CA PHE A 285 -23.50 -13.51 -24.53
C PHE A 285 -24.30 -12.93 -23.34
N LEU A 286 -25.48 -12.39 -23.66
CA LEU A 286 -26.50 -11.93 -22.71
C LEU A 286 -27.42 -13.11 -22.34
N ASP A 287 -26.99 -13.92 -21.37
CA ASP A 287 -27.76 -15.03 -20.78
C ASP A 287 -28.03 -16.27 -21.66
N LYS A 288 -27.31 -16.37 -22.77
CA LYS A 288 -27.28 -17.60 -23.57
C LYS A 288 -26.43 -18.66 -22.87
N LYS A 289 -26.82 -19.94 -23.00
CA LYS A 289 -25.95 -21.06 -22.65
C LYS A 289 -24.71 -21.05 -23.55
N CYS A 290 -23.55 -21.35 -22.97
CA CYS A 290 -22.30 -21.35 -23.72
C CYS A 290 -22.30 -22.50 -24.76
N PRO A 291 -22.18 -22.21 -26.08
CA PRO A 291 -22.26 -23.24 -27.12
C PRO A 291 -21.15 -24.29 -26.98
N LYS A 292 -19.94 -23.86 -26.59
CA LYS A 292 -18.83 -24.76 -26.31
C LYS A 292 -19.08 -25.67 -25.11
N CYS A 293 -19.76 -25.21 -24.07
CA CYS A 293 -20.11 -26.06 -22.91
C CYS A 293 -21.19 -27.07 -23.29
N ILE A 294 -22.23 -26.64 -24.02
CA ILE A 294 -23.29 -27.53 -24.53
C ILE A 294 -22.67 -28.67 -25.35
N ARG A 295 -21.78 -28.35 -26.30
CA ARG A 295 -21.09 -29.39 -27.09
C ARG A 295 -20.25 -30.33 -26.21
N ARG A 296 -19.59 -29.83 -25.16
CA ARG A 296 -18.79 -30.68 -24.26
C ARG A 296 -19.68 -31.58 -23.40
N GLU A 297 -20.82 -31.09 -22.94
CA GLU A 297 -21.79 -31.87 -22.16
C GLU A 297 -22.43 -32.96 -23.01
N SER A 298 -22.84 -32.65 -24.24
CA SER A 298 -23.40 -33.66 -25.15
C SER A 298 -22.40 -34.78 -25.47
N TRP A 299 -21.12 -34.44 -25.62
CA TRP A 299 -20.08 -35.43 -25.84
C TRP A 299 -19.89 -36.36 -24.65
N LYS A 300 -19.94 -35.84 -23.42
CA LYS A 300 -19.82 -36.65 -22.21
C LYS A 300 -20.98 -37.64 -22.08
N ASN A 301 -22.21 -37.15 -22.25
CA ASN A 301 -23.41 -37.99 -22.15
C ASN A 301 -23.37 -39.14 -23.18
N ASN A 302 -22.87 -38.90 -24.39
CA ASN A 302 -22.77 -39.94 -25.42
C ASN A 302 -21.63 -40.97 -25.20
N HIS A 303 -20.74 -40.78 -24.22
CA HIS A 303 -19.62 -41.69 -23.91
C HIS A 303 -19.75 -42.31 -22.50
N GLU A 304 -20.82 -41.99 -21.77
CA GLU A 304 -21.16 -42.59 -20.47
C GLU A 304 -22.34 -43.60 -20.59
N ASP A 305 -22.95 -43.70 -21.78
CA ASP A 305 -23.89 -44.76 -22.21
C ASP A 305 -23.15 -45.84 -23.04
#